data_AF-A0A8R1EIQ2-F1
#
_entry.id   AF-A0A8R1EIQ2-F1
#
_cell.length_a   1.000
_cell.length_b   1.000
_cell.length_c   1.000
_cell.angle_alpha   90.00
_cell.angle_beta   90.00
_cell.angle_gamma   90.00
#
_symmetry.space_group_name_H-M   'P 1'
#
loop_
_entity.id
_entity.type
_entity.pdbx_description
1 polymer ?
#
loop_
_entity_poly.entity_id
_entity_poly.type
_entity_poly.pdbx_seq_one_letter_code
_entity_poly.pdbx_strand_id
1 'polypeptide(L)'
;MGYATRMVAKAIFATPPSSTYQEALHYFLKAEQIAVSFTGFFHSSTNKLIHVQPGFYSTNTYYIGEVYEQLGDKAEAIAHFRHAFKMPVITSDDAVIHKKAHEKLRKYGVKDTEVV
;
A
#
# COMPACT_ATOMS: atom_id res chain seq x y z
N MET A 1 7.05 -30.04 8.96
CA MET A 1 6.08 -30.25 7.87
C MET A 1 6.27 -31.64 7.28
N GLY A 2 5.26 -32.52 7.35
CA GLY A 2 5.31 -33.90 6.83
C GLY A 2 5.06 -34.01 5.32
N TYR A 3 5.36 -35.17 4.73
CA TYR A 3 5.18 -35.43 3.30
C TYR A 3 3.73 -35.23 2.83
N ALA A 4 2.75 -35.74 3.59
CA ALA A 4 1.33 -35.56 3.29
C ALA A 4 0.91 -34.08 3.29
N THR A 5 1.37 -33.28 4.27
CA THR A 5 1.10 -31.84 4.30
C THR A 5 1.71 -31.09 3.11
N ARG A 6 2.88 -31.51 2.61
CA ARG A 6 3.49 -30.92 1.40
C ARG A 6 2.69 -31.28 0.14
N MET A 7 2.17 -32.51 0.04
CA MET A 7 1.33 -32.93 -1.09
C MET A 7 -0.01 -32.21 -1.12
N VAL A 8 -0.66 -32.06 0.05
CA VAL A 8 -1.91 -31.30 0.17
C VAL A 8 -1.68 -29.82 -0.12
N ALA A 9 -0.63 -29.21 0.43
CA ALA A 9 -0.25 -27.84 0.09
C ALA A 9 0.05 -27.70 -1.41
N LYS A 10 0.80 -28.62 -2.01
CA LYS A 10 1.09 -28.60 -3.44
C LYS A 10 -0.16 -28.81 -4.29
N ALA A 11 -1.18 -29.52 -3.83
CA ALA A 11 -2.45 -29.70 -4.54
C ALA A 11 -3.37 -28.47 -4.39
N ILE A 12 -3.44 -27.88 -3.20
CA ILE A 12 -4.25 -26.68 -2.91
C ILE A 12 -3.63 -25.43 -3.53
N PHE A 13 -2.30 -25.32 -3.51
CA PHE A 13 -1.52 -24.21 -4.08
C PHE A 13 -0.84 -24.61 -5.41
N ALA A 14 -1.36 -25.64 -6.09
CA ALA A 14 -0.77 -26.24 -7.31
C ALA A 14 -0.62 -25.24 -8.44
N THR A 15 -1.63 -24.38 -8.59
CA THR A 15 -1.50 -23.17 -9.35
C THR A 15 -0.76 -22.19 -8.45
N PRO A 16 0.49 -21.77 -8.76
CA PRO A 16 0.97 -20.53 -8.16
C PRO A 16 -0.14 -19.51 -8.42
N PRO A 17 -0.64 -18.79 -7.41
CA PRO A 17 -1.55 -17.69 -7.69
C PRO A 17 -0.79 -16.80 -8.67
N SER A 18 -1.19 -16.80 -9.94
CA SER A 18 -0.57 -15.95 -10.95
C SER A 18 -1.18 -14.58 -10.75
N SER A 19 -0.89 -13.97 -9.60
CA SER A 19 -1.33 -12.61 -9.33
C SER A 19 -0.59 -11.73 -10.31
N THR A 20 -1.32 -11.18 -11.27
CA THR A 20 -0.78 -10.16 -12.16
C THR A 20 -0.60 -8.87 -11.37
N TYR A 21 0.35 -8.03 -11.77
CA TYR A 21 0.49 -6.69 -11.19
C TYR A 21 -0.80 -5.86 -11.33
N GLN A 22 -1.56 -6.10 -12.39
CA GLN A 22 -2.86 -5.46 -12.66
C GLN A 22 -3.92 -5.85 -11.62
N GLU A 23 -4.02 -7.14 -11.27
CA GLU A 23 -4.92 -7.61 -10.21
C GLU A 23 -4.51 -7.06 -8.84
N ALA A 24 -3.20 -7.03 -8.54
CA ALA A 24 -2.69 -6.44 -7.31
C ALA A 24 -3.13 -4.97 -7.19
N LEU A 25 -2.96 -4.18 -8.26
CA LEU A 25 -3.42 -2.80 -8.32
C LEU A 25 -4.93 -2.67 -8.04
N HIS A 26 -5.74 -3.53 -8.68
CA HIS A 26 -7.18 -3.53 -8.51
C HIS A 26 -7.59 -3.77 -7.04
N TYR A 27 -6.96 -4.75 -6.37
CA TYR A 27 -7.26 -5.04 -4.97
C TYR A 27 -6.84 -3.90 -4.04
N PHE A 28 -5.69 -3.27 -4.27
CA PHE A 28 -5.23 -2.15 -3.45
C PHE A 28 -6.16 -0.94 -3.58
N LEU A 29 -6.58 -0.58 -4.81
CA LEU A 29 -7.53 0.52 -5.02
C LEU A 29 -8.89 0.23 -4.40
N LYS A 30 -9.36 -1.03 -4.48
CA LYS A 30 -10.61 -1.46 -3.83
C LYS A 30 -10.51 -1.36 -2.31
N ALA A 31 -9.36 -1.70 -1.73
CA ALA A 31 -9.14 -1.58 -0.29
C ALA A 31 -9.23 -0.12 0.19
N GLU A 32 -8.66 0.82 -0.56
CA GLU A 32 -8.79 2.27 -0.28
C GLU A 32 -10.26 2.72 -0.32
N GLN A 33 -11.04 2.30 -1.33
CA GLN A 33 -12.46 2.65 -1.43
C GLN A 33 -13.31 2.11 -0.28
N ILE A 34 -13.03 0.87 0.16
CA ILE A 34 -13.73 0.26 1.29
C ILE A 34 -13.37 0.96 2.60
N ALA A 35 -12.08 1.31 2.79
CA ALA A 35 -11.63 2.05 3.96
C ALA A 35 -12.37 3.39 4.09
N VAL A 36 -12.55 4.12 2.98
CA VAL A 36 -13.33 5.37 2.95
C VAL A 36 -14.80 5.12 3.27
N SER A 37 -15.41 4.08 2.69
CA SER A 37 -16.86 3.81 2.86
C SER A 37 -17.24 3.41 4.28
N PHE A 38 -16.36 2.73 5.01
CA PHE A 38 -16.63 2.31 6.39
C PHE A 38 -16.68 3.48 7.38
N THR A 39 -16.04 4.61 7.04
CA THR A 39 -15.98 5.80 7.92
C THR A 39 -17.25 6.63 7.94
N GLY A 40 -18.11 6.49 6.93
CA GLY A 40 -19.40 7.18 6.84
C GLY A 40 -20.47 6.62 7.78
N PHE A 41 -20.34 5.36 8.22
CA PHE A 41 -21.39 4.67 8.99
C PHE A 41 -21.21 4.78 10.52
N PHE A 42 -19.99 5.07 11.02
CA PHE A 42 -19.66 5.06 12.45
C PHE A 42 -19.62 6.43 13.13
N HIS A 43 -19.98 7.52 12.42
CA HIS A 43 -19.78 8.90 12.87
C HIS A 43 -20.70 9.39 14.03
N SER A 44 -21.54 8.54 14.64
CA SER A 44 -22.55 9.01 15.59
C SER A 44 -22.15 9.01 17.08
N SER A 45 -21.13 8.26 17.53
CA SER A 45 -21.04 7.98 18.98
C SER A 45 -19.68 8.11 19.71
N THR A 46 -18.53 8.33 19.06
CA THR A 46 -17.28 8.49 19.82
C THR A 46 -16.42 9.65 19.33
N ASN A 47 -16.23 10.64 20.21
CA ASN A 47 -15.40 11.83 20.00
C ASN A 47 -13.90 11.51 20.13
N LYS A 48 -13.46 10.40 19.54
CA LYS A 48 -12.07 10.07 19.27
C LYS A 48 -12.00 9.79 17.79
N LEU A 49 -11.89 10.88 17.03
CA LEU A 49 -11.75 10.87 15.58
C LEU A 49 -10.51 10.06 15.21
N ILE A 50 -10.70 8.76 15.02
CA ILE A 50 -9.79 7.95 14.24
C ILE A 50 -10.02 8.47 12.82
N HIS A 51 -9.28 9.51 12.44
CA HIS A 51 -9.30 10.10 11.11
C HIS A 51 -8.80 9.05 10.11
N VAL A 52 -9.65 8.09 9.76
CA VAL A 52 -9.43 7.21 8.61
C VAL A 52 -9.76 8.06 7.40
N GLN A 53 -8.84 8.95 7.06
CA GLN A 53 -8.88 9.69 5.81
C GLN A 53 -8.57 8.72 4.66
N PRO A 54 -9.06 8.96 3.43
CA PRO A 54 -8.49 8.33 2.24
C PRO A 54 -6.96 8.42 2.32
N GLY A 55 -6.24 7.30 2.16
CA GLY A 55 -4.82 7.21 2.49
C GLY A 55 -4.55 7.10 4.00
N PHE A 56 -5.12 6.11 4.69
CA PHE A 56 -4.79 5.80 6.09
C PHE A 56 -3.60 4.85 6.23
N TYR A 57 -3.41 3.94 5.26
CA TYR A 57 -2.34 2.95 5.28
C TYR A 57 -1.19 3.39 4.37
N SER A 58 -0.16 4.01 4.95
CA SER A 58 1.04 4.44 4.20
C SER A 58 1.67 3.27 3.44
N THR A 59 1.62 2.09 4.05
CA THR A 59 2.02 0.80 3.48
C THR A 59 1.28 0.46 2.19
N ASN A 60 -0.05 0.61 2.16
CA ASN A 60 -0.82 0.32 0.93
C ASN A 60 -0.48 1.30 -0.17
N THR A 61 -0.42 2.60 0.14
CA THR A 61 -0.06 3.64 -0.83
C THR A 61 1.34 3.40 -1.41
N TYR A 62 2.30 3.00 -0.57
CA TYR A 62 3.64 2.64 -1.01
C TYR A 62 3.64 1.45 -1.99
N TYR A 63 2.90 0.39 -1.68
CA TYR A 63 2.82 -0.78 -2.56
C TYR A 63 2.08 -0.51 -3.86
N ILE A 64 1.09 0.40 -3.88
CA ILE A 64 0.50 0.90 -5.13
C ILE A 64 1.59 1.53 -6.00
N GLY A 65 2.46 2.35 -5.41
CA GLY A 65 3.62 2.93 -6.10
C GLY A 65 4.58 1.88 -6.65
N GLU A 66 4.88 0.81 -5.90
CA GLU A 66 5.71 -0.28 -6.39
C GLU A 66 5.06 -1.06 -7.54
N VAL A 67 3.75 -1.28 -7.49
CA VAL A 67 3.01 -1.92 -8.58
C VAL A 67 3.08 -1.06 -9.84
N TYR A 68 2.89 0.26 -9.74
CA TYR A 68 3.08 1.17 -10.88
C TYR A 68 4.52 1.18 -11.41
N GLU A 69 5.53 1.09 -10.54
CA GLU A 69 6.93 0.93 -10.94
C GLU A 69 7.13 -0.35 -11.77
N GLN A 70 6.52 -1.47 -11.36
CA GLN A 70 6.57 -2.74 -12.10
C GLN A 70 5.78 -2.71 -13.42
N LEU A 71 4.70 -1.91 -13.49
CA LEU A 71 3.94 -1.67 -14.71
C LEU A 71 4.66 -0.70 -15.67
N GLY A 72 5.77 -0.08 -15.24
CA GLY A 72 6.56 0.86 -16.05
C GLY A 72 6.09 2.31 -16.00
N ASP A 73 5.04 2.60 -15.23
CA ASP A 73 4.43 3.92 -15.15
C ASP A 73 5.04 4.76 -14.02
N LYS A 74 6.19 5.37 -14.33
CA LYS A 74 7.05 6.03 -13.34
C LYS A 74 6.43 7.30 -12.75
N ALA A 75 5.58 8.00 -13.51
CA ALA A 75 4.98 9.27 -13.07
C ALA A 75 4.01 9.02 -11.90
N GLU A 76 3.10 8.06 -12.07
CA GLU A 76 2.15 7.65 -11.03
C GLU A 76 2.87 7.01 -9.84
N ALA A 77 3.90 6.20 -10.07
CA ALA A 77 4.72 5.64 -8.99
C ALA A 77 5.30 6.74 -8.08
N ILE A 78 5.88 7.80 -8.67
CA ILE A 78 6.42 8.94 -7.92
C ILE A 78 5.31 9.68 -7.17
N ALA A 79 4.13 9.88 -7.77
CA ALA A 79 3.00 10.53 -7.11
C ALA A 79 2.55 9.75 -5.86
N HIS A 80 2.47 8.42 -5.96
CA HIS A 80 2.13 7.56 -4.82
C HIS A 80 3.21 7.51 -3.75
N PHE A 81 4.50 7.49 -4.10
CA PHE A 81 5.58 7.59 -3.11
C PHE A 81 5.58 8.93 -2.38
N ARG A 82 5.32 10.04 -3.09
CA ARG A 82 5.14 11.37 -2.48
C ARG A 82 3.94 11.38 -1.53
N HIS A 83 2.84 10.76 -1.93
CA HIS A 83 1.66 10.66 -1.08
C HIS A 83 1.96 9.87 0.19
N ALA A 84 2.59 8.69 0.07
CA ALA A 84 3.00 7.87 1.21
C ALA A 84 3.94 8.60 2.17
N PHE A 85 4.84 9.46 1.67
CA PHE A 85 5.74 10.24 2.52
C PHE A 85 5.05 11.43 3.23
N LYS A 86 3.98 11.99 2.66
CA LYS A 86 3.23 13.10 3.27
C LYS A 86 2.25 12.64 4.35
N MET A 87 2.04 11.33 4.48
CA MET A 87 1.11 10.77 5.46
C MET A 87 1.65 10.89 6.90
N PRO A 88 0.78 10.92 7.91
CA PRO A 88 1.22 10.93 9.30
C PRO A 88 1.78 9.55 9.71
N VAL A 89 2.94 9.54 10.38
CA VAL A 89 3.50 8.33 10.98
C VAL A 89 2.79 8.07 12.31
N ILE A 90 1.97 7.03 12.37
CA ILE A 90 1.22 6.64 13.58
C ILE A 90 1.82 5.37 14.17
N THR A 91 2.19 4.42 13.31
CA THR A 91 2.73 3.12 13.68
C THR A 91 4.23 3.01 13.40
N SER A 92 4.89 2.01 13.98
CA SER A 92 6.29 1.69 13.68
C SER A 92 6.50 1.34 12.21
N ASP A 93 5.50 0.73 11.59
CA ASP A 93 5.55 0.31 10.20
C ASP A 93 5.53 1.53 9.27
N ASP A 94 4.72 2.55 9.58
CA ASP A 94 4.73 3.81 8.84
C ASP A 94 6.12 4.44 8.84
N ALA A 95 6.82 4.44 9.97
CA ALA A 95 8.18 5.00 10.04
C ALA A 95 9.17 4.29 9.10
N VAL A 96 9.00 2.98 8.90
CA VAL A 96 9.79 2.20 7.92
C VAL A 96 9.40 2.56 6.50
N ILE A 97 8.10 2.72 6.22
CA ILE A 97 7.59 3.09 4.90
C ILE A 97 8.05 4.49 4.49
N HIS A 98 8.05 5.46 5.39
CA HIS A 98 8.56 6.80 5.12
C HIS A 98 10.03 6.79 4.69
N LYS A 99 10.87 5.98 5.37
CA LYS A 99 12.27 5.80 4.99
C LYS A 99 12.40 5.17 3.59
N LYS A 100 11.65 4.10 3.32
CA LYS A 100 11.65 3.42 2.01
C LYS A 100 11.15 4.34 0.88
N ALA A 101 10.08 5.08 1.10
CA ALA A 101 9.53 6.04 0.15
C ALA A 101 10.55 7.14 -0.16
N HIS A 102 11.23 7.66 0.86
CA HIS A 102 12.29 8.65 0.68
C HIS A 102 13.47 8.11 -0.16
N GLU A 103 13.93 6.89 0.10
CA GLU A 103 14.98 6.24 -0.69
C GLU A 103 14.58 6.06 -2.16
N LYS A 104 13.33 5.65 -2.41
CA LYS A 104 12.77 5.54 -3.76
C LYS A 104 12.74 6.90 -4.46
N LEU A 105 12.22 7.95 -3.82
CA LEU A 105 12.17 9.30 -4.38
C LEU A 105 13.56 9.83 -4.74
N ARG A 106 14.57 9.58 -3.89
CA ARG A 106 15.96 9.94 -4.17
C ARG A 106 16.52 9.20 -5.40
N LYS A 107 16.18 7.92 -5.58
CA LYS A 107 16.57 7.14 -6.77
C LYS A 107 16.01 7.73 -8.07
N TYR A 108 14.82 8.33 -8.02
CA TYR A 108 14.21 9.02 -9.17
C TYR A 108 14.72 10.45 -9.38
N GLY A 109 15.64 10.95 -8.53
CA GLY A 109 16.18 12.30 -8.64
C GLY A 109 15.20 13.40 -8.24
N VAL A 110 14.13 13.05 -7.51
CA VAL A 110 13.22 14.05 -6.92
C VAL A 110 14.00 14.78 -5.83
N LYS A 111 14.15 16.10 -5.98
CA LYS A 111 14.85 16.94 -4.99
C LYS A 111 14.02 16.97 -3.70
N ASP A 112 14.70 16.84 -2.55
CA ASP A 112 14.07 16.85 -1.22
C ASP A 112 13.17 18.08 -0.99
N THR A 113 13.42 19.19 -1.69
CA THR A 113 12.61 20.42 -1.68
C THR A 113 11.17 20.26 -2.18
N GLU A 114 10.84 19.23 -2.97
CA GLU A 114 9.45 18.96 -3.41
C GLU A 114 8.71 17.96 -2.50
N VAL A 115 9.44 17.38 -1.55
CA VAL A 115 8.98 16.30 -0.68
C VAL A 115 8.62 16.82 0.72
N VAL A 116 9.15 18.00 1.10
CA VAL A 116 8.84 18.75 2.34
C VAL A 116 7.52 19.50 2.23
#